data_AF-A0AAJ6AC96-F1
#
_entry.id   AF-A0AAJ6AC96-F1
#
_cell.length_a   1.000
_cell.length_b   1.000
_cell.length_c   1.000
_cell.angle_alpha   90.00
_cell.angle_beta   90.00
_cell.angle_gamma   90.00
#
_symmetry.space_group_name_H-M   'P 1'
#
loop_
_entity.id
_entity.type
_entity.pdbx_description
1 polymer ?
#
loop_
_entity_poly.entity_id
_entity_poly.type
_entity_poly.pdbx_seq_one_letter_code
_entity_poly.pdbx_strand_id
1 'polypeptide(L)'
;MKSLSLLPRRTAIAFCLGMAFASSAVIVLQPSHAEAQWGANQPYMQSALSSLLAAKSSLQKGATNKGGHRLNAIDLVNQAIVEVQAGMGAAN
;
A
#
# COMPACT_ATOMS: atom_id res chain seq x y z
N MET A 1 -52.47 26.80 -48.90
CA MET A 1 -53.75 26.36 -48.30
C MET A 1 -54.04 24.94 -48.76
N LYS A 2 -54.53 24.12 -47.83
CA LYS A 2 -55.05 22.75 -47.97
C LYS A 2 -53.97 21.66 -48.04
N SER A 3 -53.64 20.85 -47.02
CA SER A 3 -54.36 20.23 -45.89
C SER A 3 -54.39 18.71 -46.08
N LEU A 4 -54.50 18.02 -44.95
CA LEU A 4 -54.75 16.59 -44.77
C LEU A 4 -53.50 15.70 -44.90
N SER A 5 -52.85 15.25 -43.82
CA SER A 5 -53.31 14.38 -42.72
C SER A 5 -53.42 12.90 -43.11
N LEU A 6 -52.88 12.07 -42.21
CA LEU A 6 -53.27 10.68 -41.87
C LEU A 6 -52.38 9.56 -42.43
N LEU A 7 -51.61 9.00 -41.49
CA LEU A 7 -50.89 7.72 -41.52
C LEU A 7 -51.76 6.54 -41.98
N PRO A 8 -51.11 5.45 -42.42
CA PRO A 8 -51.39 4.15 -41.80
C PRO A 8 -50.05 3.52 -41.38
N ARG A 9 -49.74 3.38 -40.09
CA ARG A 9 -50.20 2.28 -39.23
C ARG A 9 -50.12 0.93 -39.96
N ARG A 10 -49.12 0.13 -39.58
CA ARG A 10 -48.93 -1.32 -39.91
C ARG A 10 -48.36 -1.51 -41.33
N THR A 11 -47.31 -2.26 -41.61
CA THR A 11 -46.66 -3.39 -40.93
C THR A 11 -45.54 -3.77 -41.89
N ALA A 12 -44.28 -3.71 -41.47
CA ALA A 12 -43.21 -4.51 -42.08
C ALA A 12 -41.99 -4.42 -41.18
N ILE A 13 -41.98 -5.31 -40.19
CA ILE A 13 -40.76 -5.79 -39.55
C ILE A 13 -39.88 -6.32 -40.69
N ALA A 14 -38.86 -5.57 -41.07
CA ALA A 14 -37.82 -6.02 -41.97
C ALA A 14 -36.50 -6.07 -41.18
N PHE A 15 -36.18 -7.31 -40.86
CA PHE A 15 -35.02 -7.86 -40.19
C PHE A 15 -33.68 -7.22 -40.58
N CYS A 16 -32.85 -7.00 -39.56
CA CYS A 16 -31.40 -7.20 -39.55
C CYS A 16 -30.54 -6.47 -40.60
N LEU A 17 -29.76 -5.50 -40.12
CA LEU A 17 -28.28 -5.52 -40.08
C LEU A 17 -27.78 -4.08 -39.95
N GLY A 18 -27.05 -3.79 -38.87
CA GLY A 18 -26.39 -2.50 -38.71
C GLY A 18 -26.16 -2.16 -37.26
N MET A 19 -25.22 -2.88 -36.64
CA MET A 19 -24.72 -2.72 -35.28
C MET A 19 -24.86 -1.30 -34.72
N ALA A 20 -25.79 -1.15 -33.79
CA ALA A 20 -25.74 -0.07 -32.83
C ALA A 20 -24.47 -0.25 -31.99
N PHE A 21 -23.62 0.77 -31.95
CA PHE A 21 -22.66 0.94 -30.87
C PHE A 21 -23.46 1.18 -29.59
N ALA A 22 -23.92 0.09 -28.98
CA ALA A 22 -24.35 0.09 -27.60
C ALA A 22 -23.10 0.44 -26.79
N SER A 23 -23.06 1.68 -26.29
CA SER A 23 -22.13 2.11 -25.27
C SER A 23 -22.37 1.26 -24.02
N SER A 24 -21.75 0.09 -24.00
CA SER A 24 -21.64 -0.74 -22.81
C SER A 24 -20.88 0.09 -21.79
N ALA A 25 -21.60 0.65 -20.82
CA ALA A 25 -21.01 1.12 -19.59
C ALA A 25 -20.39 -0.09 -18.91
N VAL A 26 -19.13 -0.37 -19.23
CA VAL A 26 -18.29 -1.28 -18.47
C VAL A 26 -18.13 -0.61 -17.11
N ILE A 27 -18.98 -1.03 -16.16
CA ILE A 27 -18.71 -0.86 -14.74
C ILE A 27 -17.49 -1.75 -14.50
N VAL A 28 -16.30 -1.15 -14.59
CA VAL A 28 -15.10 -1.77 -14.05
C VAL A 28 -15.37 -1.89 -12.56
N LEU A 29 -15.72 -3.09 -12.12
CA LEU A 29 -15.68 -3.47 -10.72
C LEU A 29 -14.20 -3.40 -10.34
N GLN A 30 -13.77 -2.21 -9.92
CA GLN A 30 -12.44 -2.01 -9.40
C GLN A 30 -12.34 -2.88 -8.16
N PRO A 31 -11.42 -3.85 -8.09
CA PRO A 31 -11.09 -4.43 -6.80
C PRO A 31 -10.64 -3.25 -5.94
N SER A 32 -11.36 -2.98 -4.85
CA SER A 32 -10.83 -2.16 -3.79
C SER A 32 -9.46 -2.72 -3.50
N HIS A 33 -8.42 -1.97 -3.84
CA HIS A 33 -7.09 -2.27 -3.38
C HIS A 33 -7.21 -2.19 -1.86
N ALA A 34 -7.46 -3.32 -1.22
CA ALA A 34 -7.11 -3.50 0.16
C ALA A 34 -5.58 -3.35 0.14
N GLU A 35 -5.14 -2.10 0.26
CA GLU A 35 -3.75 -1.72 0.44
C GLU A 35 -3.31 -2.59 1.59
N ALA A 36 -2.53 -3.62 1.25
CA ALA A 36 -2.28 -4.64 2.23
C ALA A 36 -1.61 -3.97 3.42
N GLN A 37 -2.10 -4.36 4.58
CA GLN A 37 -1.75 -3.89 5.92
C GLN A 37 -0.31 -4.27 6.28
N TRP A 38 0.65 -4.08 5.38
CA TRP A 38 2.07 -4.33 5.58
C TRP A 38 2.68 -3.39 6.63
N GLY A 39 1.97 -2.33 7.04
CA GLY A 39 2.40 -1.43 8.11
C GLY A 39 2.29 -2.01 9.53
N ALA A 40 1.36 -2.94 9.77
CA ALA A 40 1.03 -3.35 11.14
C ALA A 40 1.90 -4.50 11.70
N ASN A 41 2.61 -5.25 10.84
CA ASN A 41 3.43 -6.38 11.26
C ASN A 41 4.82 -6.29 10.63
N GLN A 42 5.78 -5.75 11.38
CA GLN A 42 7.17 -5.56 10.97
C GLN A 42 8.13 -6.48 11.77
N PRO A 43 7.93 -7.82 11.75
CA PRO A 43 8.59 -8.74 12.69
C PRO A 43 10.12 -8.66 12.66
N TYR A 44 10.71 -8.39 11.50
CA TYR A 44 12.15 -8.21 11.35
C TYR A 44 12.66 -6.90 11.97
N MET A 45 11.87 -5.82 11.90
CA MET A 45 12.22 -4.55 12.55
C MET A 45 12.13 -4.67 14.07
N GLN A 46 11.07 -5.30 14.59
CA GLN A 46 10.98 -5.63 16.02
C GLN A 46 12.14 -6.52 16.48
N SER A 47 12.51 -7.54 15.69
CA SER A 47 13.63 -8.41 15.99
C SER A 47 14.96 -7.64 16.01
N ALA A 48 15.20 -6.78 15.02
CA ALA A 48 16.38 -5.92 14.96
C ALA A 48 16.48 -5.00 16.18
N LEU A 49 15.38 -4.35 16.57
CA LEU A 49 15.32 -3.50 17.77
C LEU A 49 15.68 -4.28 19.03
N SER A 50 15.13 -5.49 19.20
CA SER A 50 15.44 -6.37 20.32
C SER A 50 16.94 -6.73 20.38
N SER A 51 17.52 -7.11 19.24
CA SER A 51 18.95 -7.43 19.14
C SER A 51 19.84 -6.23 19.48
N LEU A 52 19.49 -5.03 19.02
CA LEU A 52 20.23 -3.80 19.33
C LEU A 52 20.17 -3.45 20.83
N LEU A 53 19.01 -3.60 21.47
CA LEU A 53 18.86 -3.39 22.91
C LEU A 53 19.67 -4.40 23.72
N ALA A 54 19.70 -5.67 23.32
CA ALA A 54 20.54 -6.69 23.94
C ALA A 54 22.04 -6.39 23.77
N ALA A 55 22.45 -5.94 22.57
CA ALA A 55 23.83 -5.51 22.31
C ALA A 55 24.23 -4.33 23.21
N LYS A 56 23.38 -3.30 23.32
CA LYS A 56 23.58 -2.17 24.21
C LYS A 56 23.76 -2.61 25.67
N SER A 57 22.88 -3.48 26.16
CA SER A 57 22.97 -4.02 27.53
C SER A 57 24.31 -4.75 27.76
N SER A 58 24.75 -5.52 26.78
CA SER A 58 26.02 -6.26 26.85
C SER A 58 27.23 -5.31 26.88
N LEU A 59 27.21 -4.26 26.06
CA LEU A 59 28.25 -3.22 26.05
C LEU A 59 28.28 -2.39 27.33
N GLN A 60 27.12 -2.14 27.95
CA GLN A 60 27.03 -1.43 29.24
C GLN A 60 27.62 -2.24 30.39
N LYS A 61 27.47 -3.58 30.36
CA LYS A 61 28.05 -4.49 31.36
C LYS A 61 29.56 -4.72 31.19
N GLY A 62 30.12 -4.40 30.02
CA GLY A 62 31.53 -4.57 29.74
C GLY A 62 32.42 -3.72 30.67
N ALA A 63 33.25 -4.37 31.49
CA ALA A 63 34.05 -3.72 32.54
C ALA A 63 35.14 -2.76 32.01
N THR A 64 35.64 -2.95 30.79
CA THR A 64 36.76 -2.17 30.25
C THR A 64 36.35 -1.42 28.99
N ASN A 65 36.57 -0.11 28.97
CA ASN A 65 36.46 0.72 27.77
C ASN A 65 37.72 0.54 26.88
N LYS A 66 37.91 -0.66 26.31
CA LYS A 66 39.10 -1.07 25.54
C LYS A 66 39.43 -0.03 24.45
N GLY A 67 40.36 0.89 24.72
CA GLY A 67 40.75 1.96 23.80
C GLY A 67 39.62 2.93 23.42
N GLY A 68 38.56 3.07 24.22
CA GLY A 68 37.40 3.90 23.85
C GLY A 68 36.33 3.18 23.02
N HIS A 69 36.63 1.99 22.47
CA HIS A 69 35.74 1.29 21.55
C HIS A 69 34.40 0.89 22.16
N ARG A 70 34.33 0.65 23.48
CA ARG A 70 33.07 0.28 24.15
C ARG A 70 32.08 1.44 24.10
N LEU A 71 32.53 2.65 24.39
CA LEU A 71 31.67 3.84 24.33
C LEU A 71 31.27 4.15 22.90
N ASN A 72 32.21 4.07 21.95
CA ASN A 72 31.91 4.27 20.53
C ASN A 72 30.88 3.24 20.01
N ALA A 73 31.00 1.97 20.42
CA ALA A 73 30.03 0.95 20.08
C ALA A 73 28.64 1.22 20.67
N ILE A 74 28.56 1.73 21.91
CA ILE A 74 27.28 2.13 22.52
C ILE A 74 26.63 3.26 21.71
N ASP A 75 27.42 4.24 21.28
CA ASP A 75 26.92 5.36 20.48
C ASP A 75 26.36 4.90 19.14
N LEU A 76 27.10 4.07 18.40
CA LEU A 76 26.65 3.47 17.14
C LEU A 76 25.37 2.63 17.33
N VAL A 77 25.28 1.85 18.40
CA VAL A 77 24.07 1.07 18.71
C VAL A 77 22.89 1.99 19.01
N ASN A 78 23.09 3.11 19.71
CA ASN A 78 22.01 4.07 19.94
C ASN A 78 21.52 4.70 18.63
N GLN A 79 22.42 5.08 17.73
CA GLN A 79 22.05 5.61 16.41
C GLN A 79 21.24 4.59 15.61
N ALA A 80 21.67 3.32 15.60
CA ALA A 80 20.94 2.26 14.92
C ALA A 80 19.54 2.01 15.52
N ILE A 81 19.38 2.12 16.85
CA ILE A 81 18.06 2.02 17.50
C ILE A 81 17.12 3.10 16.99
N VAL A 82 17.60 4.34 16.89
CA VAL A 82 16.81 5.49 16.39
C VAL A 82 16.34 5.23 14.95
N GLU A 83 17.24 4.80 14.07
CA GLU A 83 16.90 4.51 12.66
C GLU A 83 15.87 3.37 12.53
N VAL A 84 16.02 2.31 13.32
CA VAL A 84 15.04 1.19 13.31
C VAL A 84 13.67 1.67 13.79
N GLN A 85 13.62 2.47 14.86
CA GLN A 85 12.36 3.04 15.36
C GLN A 85 11.72 3.98 14.35
N ALA A 86 12.52 4.82 13.67
CA ALA A 86 12.04 5.69 12.61
C ALA A 86 11.47 4.88 11.42
N GLY A 87 12.16 3.82 11.00
CA GLY A 87 11.68 2.92 9.95
C GLY A 87 10.39 2.19 10.32
N MET A 88 10.22 1.81 11.59
CA MET A 88 8.97 1.24 12.09
C MET A 88 7.81 2.25 12.06
N GLY A 89 8.09 3.52 12.38
CA GLY A 89 7.09 4.59 12.37
C GLY A 89 6.69 5.05 10.96
N ALA A 90 7.61 5.04 10.00
CA ALA A 90 7.35 5.42 8.61
C ALA A 90 6.51 4.40 7.83
N ALA A 91 6.41 3.17 8.32
CA ALA A 91 5.62 2.11 7.70
C ALA A 91 4.12 2.15 8.07
N ASN A 92 3.71 3.04 8.98
CA ASN A 92 2.35 3.19 9.51
C ASN A 92 1.66 4.45 8.97
#